data_AF-E9G361-F1
#
_entry.id   AF-E9G361-F1
#
_cell.length_a   1.000
_cell.length_b   1.000
_cell.length_c   1.000
_cell.angle_alpha   90.00
_cell.angle_beta   90.00
_cell.angle_gamma   90.00
#
_symmetry.space_group_name_H-M   'P 1'
#
loop_
_entity.id
_entity.type
_entity.pdbx_description
1 polymer ?
#
loop_
_entity_poly.entity_id
_entity_poly.type
_entity_poly.pdbx_seq_one_letter_code
_entity_poly.pdbx_strand_id
1 'polypeptide(L)'
;MENNSPGLNRLRTLYPFVCEEDGFPLPLCWSSEDKFYFVGLSENNLRVSYQGYGKTQLDAVSVRATHPIPSACGLYYYEVKIINRGSDGYIGIGLSAEEVDMNALPGWRENSFGYHGDDGKSFCSSGTGQTYGPTFTTNDVIGCGINFIDNTCFYTKNGLNLGTAFVDLPLNLYPTVGLNSHGEVVEANFGQSPFVYKIGDDMRELRARIASVILNYPIPDKPMEASIQSMIATYLVHHPQWCDVPRSASSASSSSGNASSDSSLSDIASSTTISSPGSSSSLLSQFWFNRNFFHVSKDSRRKRKADDA
;
A
#
# COMPACT_ATOMS: atom_id res chain seq x y z
N MET A 1 7.68 26.84 11.56
CA MET A 1 8.89 26.26 12.17
C MET A 1 8.86 24.77 11.83
N GLU A 2 9.73 24.28 10.94
CA GLU A 2 9.79 22.84 10.67
C GLU A 2 10.33 22.10 11.92
N ASN A 3 9.60 21.09 12.39
CA ASN A 3 10.04 20.22 13.48
C ASN A 3 11.15 19.29 12.96
N ASN A 4 12.38 19.77 13.08
CA ASN A 4 13.58 19.17 12.49
C ASN A 4 14.08 17.95 13.29
N SER A 5 13.23 16.93 13.46
CA SER A 5 13.58 15.71 14.20
C SER A 5 14.46 14.77 13.34
N PRO A 6 15.47 14.09 13.92
CA PRO A 6 16.36 13.22 13.15
C PRO A 6 15.64 12.10 12.38
N GLY A 7 14.54 11.56 12.94
CA GLY A 7 13.73 10.53 12.31
C GLY A 7 12.96 11.04 11.07
N LEU A 8 12.41 12.25 11.11
CA LEU A 8 11.65 12.79 9.98
C LEU A 8 12.56 13.03 8.75
N ASN A 9 13.79 13.51 8.98
CA ASN A 9 14.79 13.64 7.92
C ASN A 9 15.23 12.29 7.32
N ARG A 10 15.30 11.25 8.15
CA ARG A 10 15.55 9.87 7.67
C ARG A 10 14.40 9.37 6.79
N LEU A 11 13.15 9.58 7.19
CA LEU A 11 11.97 9.18 6.40
C LEU A 11 11.90 9.90 5.06
N ARG A 12 12.11 11.23 5.03
CA ARG A 12 12.23 12.01 3.78
C ARG A 12 13.33 11.49 2.84
N THR A 13 14.40 10.89 3.38
CA THR A 13 15.49 10.30 2.58
C THR A 13 15.12 8.93 2.01
N LEU A 14 14.46 8.08 2.81
CA LEU A 14 14.02 6.74 2.39
C LEU A 14 12.86 6.81 1.39
N TYR A 15 11.89 7.69 1.65
CA TYR A 15 10.61 7.80 0.95
C TYR A 15 10.38 9.21 0.34
N PRO A 16 11.28 9.70 -0.54
CA PRO A 16 11.27 11.09 -1.04
C PRO A 16 10.08 11.42 -1.97
N PHE A 17 9.30 10.42 -2.38
CA PHE A 17 8.13 10.55 -3.24
C PHE A 17 6.80 10.43 -2.48
N VAL A 18 6.84 10.29 -1.15
CA VAL A 18 5.64 10.26 -0.30
C VAL A 18 5.33 11.69 0.16
N CYS A 19 4.30 12.28 -0.43
CA CYS A 19 3.75 13.56 0.00
C CYS A 19 2.73 13.34 1.12
N GLU A 20 3.12 13.61 2.37
CA GLU A 20 2.20 13.50 3.52
C GLU A 20 1.02 14.50 3.40
N GLU A 21 1.23 15.64 2.72
CA GLU A 21 0.22 16.67 2.46
C GLU A 21 -0.88 16.22 1.47
N ASP A 22 -0.61 15.21 0.64
CA ASP A 22 -1.58 14.67 -0.34
C ASP A 22 -2.56 13.64 0.28
N GLY A 23 -2.55 13.50 1.61
CA GLY A 23 -3.47 12.62 2.34
C GLY A 23 -3.00 11.17 2.51
N PHE A 24 -1.73 10.87 2.19
CA PHE A 24 -1.12 9.54 2.34
C PHE A 24 0.08 9.55 3.32
N PRO A 25 -0.16 9.85 4.62
CA PRO A 25 0.90 9.89 5.63
C PRO A 25 1.51 8.51 5.87
N LEU A 26 2.78 8.48 6.28
CA LEU A 26 3.46 7.24 6.65
C LEU A 26 2.92 6.69 7.99
N PRO A 27 2.90 5.36 8.20
CA PRO A 27 2.74 4.78 9.52
C PRO A 27 3.96 5.09 10.38
N LEU A 28 3.74 5.84 11.46
CA LEU A 28 4.79 6.27 12.40
C LEU A 28 4.69 5.62 13.79
N CYS A 29 3.54 5.05 14.16
CA CYS A 29 3.32 4.39 15.44
C CYS A 29 2.14 3.41 15.36
N TRP A 30 1.95 2.62 16.41
CA TRP A 30 0.79 1.76 16.59
C TRP A 30 -0.47 2.56 16.89
N SER A 31 -1.61 2.15 16.32
CA SER A 31 -2.88 2.83 16.52
C SER A 31 -3.43 2.58 17.93
N SER A 32 -3.90 3.63 18.62
CA SER A 32 -4.60 3.49 19.89
C SER A 32 -6.01 2.92 19.73
N GLU A 33 -6.64 3.22 18.60
CA GLU A 33 -8.02 2.83 18.27
C GLU A 33 -8.06 1.47 17.56
N ASP A 34 -7.11 1.25 16.64
CA ASP A 34 -7.11 0.08 15.76
C ASP A 34 -6.23 -1.05 16.30
N LYS A 35 -6.69 -1.58 17.43
CA LYS A 35 -6.05 -2.64 18.20
C LYS A 35 -7.09 -3.45 18.97
N PHE A 36 -6.76 -4.69 19.32
CA PHE A 36 -7.58 -5.43 20.27
C PHE A 36 -7.42 -4.88 21.70
N TYR A 37 -8.41 -5.12 22.57
CA TYR A 37 -8.47 -4.48 23.89
C TYR A 37 -7.38 -4.96 24.87
N PHE A 38 -6.90 -6.21 24.75
CA PHE A 38 -5.76 -6.73 25.52
C PHE A 38 -4.38 -6.25 25.03
N VAL A 39 -4.31 -5.38 24.02
CA VAL A 39 -3.04 -4.77 23.59
C VAL A 39 -2.76 -3.51 24.42
N GLY A 40 -1.68 -3.54 25.19
CA GLY A 40 -1.15 -2.35 25.88
C GLY A 40 -0.09 -1.63 25.06
N LEU A 41 -0.23 -0.31 24.89
CA LEU A 41 0.73 0.54 24.19
C LEU A 41 1.52 1.44 25.16
N SER A 42 2.79 1.68 24.84
CA SER A 42 3.71 2.54 25.59
C SER A 42 4.81 3.10 24.67
N GLU A 43 5.72 3.91 25.20
CA GLU A 43 6.84 4.53 24.45
C GLU A 43 6.37 5.28 23.19
N ASN A 44 5.47 6.26 23.35
CA ASN A 44 4.84 7.01 22.24
C ASN A 44 4.14 6.11 21.21
N ASN A 45 3.46 5.06 21.69
CA ASN A 45 2.82 4.00 20.90
C ASN A 45 3.79 3.25 19.97
N LEU A 46 5.06 3.09 20.35
CA LEU A 46 6.02 2.23 19.65
C LEU A 46 6.18 0.85 20.30
N ARG A 47 5.97 0.76 21.62
CA ARG A 47 6.09 -0.50 22.37
C ARG A 47 4.72 -1.11 22.64
N VAL A 48 4.57 -2.37 22.25
CA VAL A 48 3.36 -3.20 22.36
C VAL A 48 3.58 -4.26 23.43
N SER A 49 2.58 -4.50 24.27
CA SER A 49 2.62 -5.49 25.35
C SER A 49 1.32 -6.29 25.42
N TYR A 50 1.42 -7.58 25.70
CA TYR A 50 0.27 -8.45 25.90
C TYR A 50 -0.28 -8.31 27.33
N GLN A 51 -1.55 -7.91 27.46
CA GLN A 51 -2.23 -7.70 28.74
C GLN A 51 -3.38 -8.69 28.98
N GLY A 52 -3.52 -9.71 28.12
CA GLY A 52 -4.53 -10.76 28.27
C GLY A 52 -4.11 -11.89 29.21
N TYR A 53 -4.96 -12.92 29.30
CA TYR A 53 -4.71 -14.10 30.14
C TYR A 53 -3.88 -15.20 29.46
N GLY A 54 -3.76 -15.17 28.12
CA GLY A 54 -2.84 -15.98 27.30
C GLY A 54 -2.83 -17.48 27.59
N LYS A 55 -3.77 -18.24 27.01
CA LYS A 55 -3.85 -19.71 27.18
C LYS A 55 -4.13 -20.50 25.91
N THR A 56 -4.74 -19.88 24.92
CA THR A 56 -5.21 -20.53 23.69
C THR A 56 -5.04 -19.61 22.48
N GLN A 57 -5.11 -20.16 21.28
CA GLN A 57 -5.12 -19.39 20.03
C GLN A 57 -6.31 -18.41 19.91
N LEU A 58 -7.36 -18.57 20.72
CA LEU A 58 -8.50 -17.64 20.79
C LEU A 58 -8.19 -16.37 21.61
N ASP A 59 -7.09 -16.37 22.36
CA ASP A 59 -6.58 -15.24 23.13
C ASP A 59 -5.53 -14.44 22.34
N ALA A 60 -5.46 -14.61 21.01
CA ALA A 60 -4.46 -14.00 20.12
C ALA A 60 -4.91 -12.61 19.67
N VAL A 61 -4.04 -11.61 19.81
CA VAL A 61 -4.42 -10.21 19.74
C VAL A 61 -3.43 -9.41 18.90
N SER A 62 -3.94 -8.54 18.04
CA SER A 62 -3.15 -7.71 17.13
C SER A 62 -3.40 -6.21 17.27
N VAL A 63 -2.47 -5.43 16.72
CA VAL A 63 -2.56 -3.99 16.51
C VAL A 63 -1.99 -3.62 15.14
N ARG A 64 -2.70 -2.74 14.43
CA ARG A 64 -2.22 -2.11 13.19
C ARG A 64 -1.52 -0.78 13.50
N ALA A 65 -0.65 -0.35 12.59
CA ALA A 65 -0.11 1.01 12.64
C ALA A 65 -1.22 2.06 12.36
N THR A 66 -0.92 3.34 12.58
CA THR A 66 -1.89 4.42 12.37
C THR A 66 -2.36 4.61 10.92
N HIS A 67 -1.58 4.19 9.93
CA HIS A 67 -1.87 4.42 8.51
C HIS A 67 -1.44 3.22 7.64
N PRO A 68 -2.07 3.02 6.46
CA PRO A 68 -1.62 2.03 5.49
C PRO A 68 -0.30 2.49 4.87
N ILE A 69 0.47 1.56 4.32
CA ILE A 69 1.74 1.86 3.67
C ILE A 69 1.46 2.50 2.29
N PRO A 70 1.90 3.75 2.02
CA PRO A 70 1.71 4.37 0.71
C PRO A 70 2.49 3.65 -0.38
N SER A 71 1.86 3.30 -1.50
CA SER A 71 2.52 2.65 -2.65
C SER A 71 3.65 3.50 -3.24
N ALA A 72 3.57 4.83 -3.08
CA ALA A 72 4.62 5.79 -3.44
C ALA A 72 5.96 5.58 -2.70
N CYS A 73 6.01 4.75 -1.64
CA CYS A 73 7.27 4.30 -1.06
C CYS A 73 8.13 3.50 -2.05
N GLY A 74 7.50 2.76 -2.98
CA GLY A 74 8.14 1.79 -3.88
C GLY A 74 8.65 0.54 -3.16
N LEU A 75 9.52 0.73 -2.17
CA LEU A 75 9.96 -0.27 -1.19
C LEU A 75 9.84 0.35 0.20
N TYR A 76 8.92 -0.16 1.03
CA TYR A 76 8.76 0.25 2.43
C TYR A 76 9.34 -0.80 3.37
N TYR A 77 9.85 -0.37 4.54
CA TYR A 77 10.47 -1.24 5.53
C TYR A 77 10.29 -0.69 6.95
N TYR A 78 10.01 -1.60 7.89
CA TYR A 78 10.01 -1.34 9.33
C TYR A 78 10.64 -2.51 10.10
N GLU A 79 11.07 -2.27 11.33
CA GLU A 79 11.66 -3.29 12.21
C GLU A 79 10.89 -3.40 13.53
N VAL A 80 10.86 -4.61 14.08
CA VAL A 80 10.29 -4.93 15.38
C VAL A 80 11.33 -5.66 16.21
N LYS A 81 11.71 -5.07 17.35
CA LYS A 81 12.59 -5.68 18.34
C LYS A 81 11.76 -6.46 19.35
N ILE A 82 12.13 -7.72 19.61
CA ILE A 82 11.52 -8.51 20.67
C ILE A 82 12.14 -8.09 22.01
N ILE A 83 11.39 -7.34 22.82
CA ILE A 83 11.83 -6.89 24.15
C ILE A 83 11.71 -8.04 25.17
N ASN A 84 10.65 -8.84 25.06
CA ASN A 84 10.46 -10.07 25.82
C ASN A 84 9.56 -11.04 25.05
N ARG A 85 9.96 -12.32 24.95
CA ARG A 85 9.16 -13.40 24.34
C ARG A 85 7.98 -13.87 25.21
N GLY A 86 7.84 -13.40 26.45
CA GLY A 86 6.86 -13.93 27.38
C GLY A 86 7.10 -15.41 27.73
N SER A 87 6.03 -16.18 27.95
CA SER A 87 6.12 -17.63 28.20
C SER A 87 6.50 -18.42 26.93
N ASP A 88 5.80 -18.19 25.82
CA ASP A 88 5.82 -19.08 24.65
C ASP A 88 6.39 -18.43 23.39
N GLY A 89 6.31 -17.10 23.23
CA GLY A 89 6.83 -16.39 22.06
C GLY A 89 5.96 -16.56 20.81
N TYR A 90 4.64 -16.67 20.99
CA TYR A 90 3.63 -16.68 19.94
C TYR A 90 3.42 -15.26 19.38
N ILE A 91 4.51 -14.70 18.86
CA ILE A 91 4.61 -13.36 18.32
C ILE A 91 4.57 -13.44 16.80
N GLY A 92 3.54 -12.86 16.19
CA GLY A 92 3.41 -12.72 14.74
C GLY A 92 3.72 -11.29 14.29
N ILE A 93 4.56 -11.13 13.27
CA ILE A 93 4.92 -9.83 12.69
C ILE A 93 4.54 -9.85 11.21
N GLY A 94 3.90 -8.81 10.69
CA GLY A 94 3.61 -8.70 9.26
C GLY A 94 2.60 -7.63 8.89
N LEU A 95 1.65 -7.97 8.03
CA LEU A 95 0.78 -7.02 7.34
C LEU A 95 -0.70 -7.43 7.45
N SER A 96 -1.61 -6.47 7.46
CA SER A 96 -3.05 -6.72 7.33
C SER A 96 -3.77 -5.56 6.66
N ALA A 97 -4.85 -5.86 5.93
CA ALA A 97 -5.79 -4.84 5.44
C ALA A 97 -6.65 -4.28 6.59
N GLU A 98 -7.38 -3.20 6.35
CA GLU A 98 -8.18 -2.46 7.34
C GLU A 98 -9.33 -3.29 7.93
N GLU A 99 -9.98 -4.11 7.09
CA GLU A 99 -11.15 -4.92 7.46
C GLU A 99 -10.83 -6.16 8.30
N VAL A 100 -9.54 -6.48 8.50
CA VAL A 100 -9.10 -7.68 9.22
C VAL A 100 -9.44 -7.58 10.72
N ASP A 101 -9.97 -8.67 11.28
CA ASP A 101 -10.21 -8.84 12.72
C ASP A 101 -8.89 -8.90 13.51
N MET A 102 -8.77 -8.04 14.53
CA MET A 102 -7.60 -7.98 15.42
C MET A 102 -7.57 -9.07 16.51
N ASN A 103 -8.57 -9.95 16.60
CA ASN A 103 -8.55 -11.15 17.45
C ASN A 103 -7.92 -12.38 16.76
N ALA A 104 -6.74 -12.17 16.18
CA ALA A 104 -5.91 -13.19 15.54
C ALA A 104 -4.46 -12.71 15.44
N LEU A 105 -3.50 -13.63 15.26
CA LEU A 105 -2.14 -13.27 14.84
C LEU A 105 -2.11 -12.92 13.32
N PRO A 106 -1.17 -12.04 12.88
CA PRO A 106 -1.01 -11.72 11.46
C PRO A 106 -0.82 -12.98 10.61
N GLY A 107 -1.52 -13.05 9.48
CA GLY A 107 -1.50 -14.19 8.56
C GLY A 107 -2.65 -15.18 8.71
N TRP A 108 -3.36 -15.23 9.85
CA TRP A 108 -4.43 -16.23 10.08
C TRP A 108 -5.80 -15.87 9.50
N ARG A 109 -5.99 -14.62 9.05
CA ARG A 109 -7.23 -14.10 8.44
C ARG A 109 -6.99 -13.75 6.98
N GLU A 110 -8.04 -13.77 6.16
CA GLU A 110 -7.99 -13.27 4.78
C GLU A 110 -7.48 -11.81 4.75
N ASN A 111 -6.71 -11.45 3.72
CA ASN A 111 -5.99 -10.17 3.60
C ASN A 111 -5.01 -9.88 4.76
N SER A 112 -4.52 -10.91 5.45
CA SER A 112 -3.46 -10.81 6.45
C SER A 112 -2.29 -11.74 6.12
N PHE A 113 -1.10 -11.30 6.53
CA PHE A 113 0.19 -11.91 6.20
C PHE A 113 1.11 -11.81 7.43
N GLY A 114 1.82 -12.87 7.81
CA GLY A 114 2.65 -12.84 9.02
C GLY A 114 3.75 -13.88 9.09
N TYR A 115 4.81 -13.57 9.83
CA TYR A 115 5.93 -14.45 10.17
C TYR A 115 5.98 -14.63 11.69
N HIS A 116 5.98 -15.87 12.16
CA HIS A 116 5.74 -16.22 13.57
C HIS A 116 7.02 -16.71 14.26
N GLY A 117 7.20 -16.29 15.51
CA GLY A 117 8.47 -16.45 16.25
C GLY A 117 8.74 -17.84 16.81
N ASP A 118 7.69 -18.57 17.20
CA ASP A 118 7.77 -19.87 17.84
C ASP A 118 8.15 -21.01 16.88
N ASP A 119 7.71 -20.94 15.62
CA ASP A 119 7.89 -21.99 14.62
C ASP A 119 8.65 -21.57 13.36
N GLY A 120 8.89 -20.26 13.17
CA GLY A 120 9.59 -19.70 12.01
C GLY A 120 8.78 -19.73 10.71
N LYS A 121 7.47 -20.02 10.76
CA LYS A 121 6.64 -20.15 9.56
C LYS A 121 6.07 -18.82 9.08
N SER A 122 5.80 -18.76 7.78
CA SER A 122 5.00 -17.70 7.17
C SER A 122 3.54 -18.14 7.00
N PHE A 123 2.62 -17.23 7.30
CA PHE A 123 1.18 -17.43 7.26
C PHE A 123 0.59 -16.42 6.27
N CYS A 124 -0.03 -16.90 5.21
CA CYS A 124 -0.54 -16.11 4.09
C CYS A 124 -2.05 -16.34 3.95
N SER A 125 -2.86 -15.48 4.56
CA SER A 125 -4.32 -15.57 4.56
C SER A 125 -4.87 -16.96 4.94
N SER A 126 -4.21 -17.61 5.90
CA SER A 126 -4.45 -19.01 6.29
C SER A 126 -3.92 -19.29 7.69
N GLY A 127 -4.68 -20.06 8.48
CA GLY A 127 -4.21 -20.60 9.76
C GLY A 127 -3.15 -21.70 9.65
N THR A 128 -2.79 -22.13 8.44
CA THR A 128 -1.76 -23.16 8.19
C THR A 128 -0.49 -22.52 7.62
N GLY A 129 0.51 -22.34 8.47
CA GLY A 129 1.80 -21.75 8.09
C GLY A 129 2.66 -22.67 7.22
N GLN A 130 3.53 -22.06 6.42
CA GLN A 130 4.54 -22.70 5.58
C GLN A 130 5.94 -22.48 6.13
N THR A 131 6.86 -23.44 5.97
CA THR A 131 8.27 -23.26 6.35
C THR A 131 8.88 -22.08 5.60
N TYR A 132 9.47 -21.14 6.33
CA TYR A 132 10.01 -19.90 5.76
C TYR A 132 11.36 -19.52 6.36
N GLY A 133 11.40 -19.17 7.64
CA GLY A 133 12.57 -18.63 8.32
C GLY A 133 12.98 -19.44 9.56
N PRO A 134 14.04 -19.01 10.26
CA PRO A 134 14.33 -19.49 11.61
C PRO A 134 13.27 -19.02 12.61
N THR A 135 13.25 -19.61 13.81
CA THR A 135 12.51 -19.04 14.95
C THR A 135 13.13 -17.72 15.42
N PHE A 136 12.40 -16.91 16.18
CA PHE A 136 12.93 -15.67 16.77
C PHE A 136 12.42 -15.43 18.20
N THR A 137 13.21 -14.68 18.98
CA THR A 137 13.04 -14.62 20.43
C THR A 137 13.57 -13.31 21.02
N THR A 138 13.55 -13.18 22.35
CA THR A 138 14.02 -12.00 23.09
C THR A 138 15.39 -11.52 22.60
N ASN A 139 15.49 -10.21 22.33
CA ASN A 139 16.61 -9.48 21.73
C ASN A 139 16.81 -9.62 20.21
N ASP A 140 16.08 -10.51 19.52
CA ASP A 140 16.08 -10.49 18.05
C ASP A 140 15.38 -9.23 17.52
N VAL A 141 15.83 -8.75 16.36
CA VAL A 141 15.18 -7.70 15.57
C VAL A 141 14.72 -8.31 14.25
N ILE A 142 13.41 -8.24 14.00
CA ILE A 142 12.76 -8.76 12.80
C ILE A 142 12.31 -7.58 11.94
N GLY A 143 12.82 -7.50 10.72
CA GLY A 143 12.36 -6.54 9.73
C GLY A 143 11.27 -7.13 8.84
N CYS A 144 10.38 -6.28 8.35
CA CYS A 144 9.39 -6.62 7.33
C CYS A 144 9.44 -5.54 6.24
N GLY A 145 9.70 -5.97 5.00
CA GLY A 145 9.82 -5.12 3.83
C GLY A 145 8.78 -5.47 2.76
N ILE A 146 8.07 -4.47 2.23
CA ILE A 146 7.13 -4.61 1.12
C ILE A 146 7.63 -3.84 -0.10
N ASN A 147 7.72 -4.52 -1.23
CA ASN A 147 8.14 -4.01 -2.51
C ASN A 147 6.93 -3.95 -3.44
N PHE A 148 6.41 -2.75 -3.67
CA PHE A 148 5.25 -2.48 -4.52
C PHE A 148 5.55 -2.61 -6.03
N ILE A 149 6.82 -2.64 -6.41
CA ILE A 149 7.26 -2.73 -7.82
C ILE A 149 7.23 -4.18 -8.29
N ASP A 150 7.79 -5.07 -7.48
CA ASP A 150 7.79 -6.51 -7.75
C ASP A 150 6.57 -7.24 -7.11
N ASN A 151 5.70 -6.50 -6.42
CA ASN A 151 4.59 -6.97 -5.57
C ASN A 151 4.95 -8.15 -4.63
N THR A 152 5.99 -7.94 -3.81
CA THR A 152 6.52 -8.95 -2.88
C THR A 152 6.70 -8.41 -1.47
N CYS A 153 6.70 -9.33 -0.49
CA CYS A 153 7.03 -9.05 0.90
C CYS A 153 8.12 -10.01 1.38
N PHE A 154 9.12 -9.50 2.09
CA PHE A 154 10.24 -10.25 2.66
C PHE A 154 10.46 -9.85 4.11
N TYR A 155 11.08 -10.73 4.89
CA TYR A 155 11.51 -10.43 6.26
C TYR A 155 13.03 -10.42 6.37
N THR A 156 13.51 -9.79 7.43
CA THR A 156 14.90 -9.85 7.85
C THR A 156 14.98 -10.33 9.29
N LYS A 157 16.10 -10.95 9.67
CA LYS A 157 16.43 -11.23 11.07
C LYS A 157 17.82 -10.71 11.37
N ASN A 158 17.93 -9.83 12.38
CA ASN A 158 19.20 -9.26 12.86
C ASN A 158 20.07 -8.66 11.73
N GLY A 159 19.43 -8.03 10.73
CA GLY A 159 20.11 -7.44 9.57
C GLY A 159 20.45 -8.42 8.44
N LEU A 160 19.95 -9.65 8.46
CA LEU A 160 20.06 -10.61 7.35
C LEU A 160 18.71 -10.79 6.66
N ASN A 161 18.67 -10.67 5.34
CA ASN A 161 17.46 -10.90 4.53
C ASN A 161 17.14 -12.40 4.46
N LEU A 162 15.88 -12.77 4.70
CA LEU A 162 15.40 -14.16 4.71
C LEU A 162 14.78 -14.58 3.36
N GLY A 163 14.70 -13.66 2.40
CA GLY A 163 14.05 -13.88 1.10
C GLY A 163 12.55 -13.63 1.12
N THR A 164 11.92 -13.73 -0.04
CA THR A 164 10.49 -13.44 -0.24
C THR A 164 9.61 -14.43 0.53
N ALA A 165 8.75 -13.91 1.40
CA ALA A 165 7.73 -14.66 2.13
C ALA A 165 6.41 -14.73 1.36
N PHE A 166 6.01 -13.61 0.74
CA PHE A 166 4.72 -13.46 0.06
C PHE A 166 4.87 -12.74 -1.29
N VAL A 167 3.96 -13.05 -2.20
CA VAL A 167 3.81 -12.46 -3.54
C VAL A 167 2.35 -12.06 -3.74
N ASP A 168 2.07 -11.25 -4.75
CA ASP A 168 0.70 -10.87 -5.15
C ASP A 168 -0.12 -10.23 -4.01
N LEU A 169 0.54 -9.38 -3.20
CA LEU A 169 -0.11 -8.71 -2.07
C LEU A 169 -1.15 -7.66 -2.55
N PRO A 170 -2.23 -7.45 -1.77
CA PRO A 170 -3.12 -6.32 -1.97
C PRO A 170 -2.45 -4.99 -1.59
N LEU A 171 -3.02 -3.89 -2.09
CA LEU A 171 -2.63 -2.53 -1.70
C LEU A 171 -3.23 -2.16 -0.33
N ASN A 172 -2.82 -1.01 0.21
CA ASN A 172 -3.33 -0.42 1.46
C ASN A 172 -3.15 -1.33 2.70
N LEU A 173 -2.08 -2.13 2.72
CA LEU A 173 -1.70 -2.93 3.88
C LEU A 173 -1.08 -2.06 4.98
N TYR A 174 -1.43 -2.38 6.22
CA TYR A 174 -0.88 -1.76 7.42
C TYR A 174 0.22 -2.66 8.01
N PRO A 175 1.33 -2.11 8.54
CA PRO A 175 2.20 -2.83 9.46
C PRO A 175 1.36 -3.33 10.63
N THR A 176 1.59 -4.58 11.05
CA THR A 176 0.81 -5.26 12.08
C THR A 176 1.74 -6.11 12.95
N VAL A 177 1.49 -6.13 14.26
CA VAL A 177 2.05 -7.14 15.18
C VAL A 177 0.94 -7.78 15.98
N GLY A 178 1.08 -9.07 16.25
CA GLY A 178 0.20 -9.83 17.13
C GLY A 178 0.98 -10.59 18.19
N LEU A 179 0.36 -10.71 19.36
CA LEU A 179 0.86 -11.35 20.57
C LEU A 179 -0.22 -12.33 21.08
N ASN A 180 0.16 -13.34 21.86
CA ASN A 180 -0.80 -14.32 22.41
C ASN A 180 -0.44 -14.79 23.83
N SER A 181 0.81 -14.66 24.27
CA SER A 181 1.27 -15.21 25.55
C SER A 181 1.67 -14.15 26.58
N HIS A 182 1.54 -14.53 27.85
CA HIS A 182 1.78 -13.62 28.96
C HIS A 182 3.23 -13.11 29.02
N GLY A 183 3.41 -11.81 29.20
CA GLY A 183 4.72 -11.17 29.29
C GLY A 183 5.39 -10.87 27.95
N GLU A 184 4.72 -11.12 26.82
CA GLU A 184 5.20 -10.71 25.50
C GLU A 184 5.24 -9.18 25.37
N VAL A 185 6.40 -8.67 24.94
CA VAL A 185 6.63 -7.24 24.69
C VAL A 185 7.50 -7.08 23.45
N VAL A 186 7.06 -6.23 22.53
CA VAL A 186 7.80 -5.88 21.30
C VAL A 186 7.85 -4.37 21.10
N GLU A 187 8.82 -3.88 20.35
CA GLU A 187 9.01 -2.45 20.09
C GLU A 187 9.29 -2.20 18.61
N ALA A 188 8.54 -1.29 18.02
CA ALA A 188 8.65 -0.94 16.60
C ALA A 188 9.61 0.21 16.35
N ASN A 189 10.36 0.09 15.26
CA ASN A 189 11.04 1.17 14.58
C ASN A 189 10.43 1.31 13.19
N PHE A 190 9.66 2.37 12.98
CA PHE A 190 9.10 2.75 11.68
C PHE A 190 10.04 3.68 10.89
N GLY A 191 11.23 3.98 11.45
CA GLY A 191 12.23 4.89 10.87
C GLY A 191 12.70 5.99 11.83
N GLN A 192 12.24 6.00 13.08
CA GLN A 192 12.73 6.90 14.14
C GLN A 192 14.22 6.70 14.42
N SER A 193 14.67 5.45 14.33
CA SER A 193 16.05 5.03 14.59
C SER A 193 16.68 4.40 13.34
N PRO A 194 18.03 4.35 13.25
CA PRO A 194 18.71 3.52 12.26
C PRO A 194 18.21 2.07 12.31
N PHE A 195 17.96 1.48 11.15
CA PHE A 195 17.62 0.07 11.01
C PHE A 195 18.87 -0.81 11.17
N VAL A 196 18.68 -2.04 11.67
CA VAL A 196 19.73 -3.07 11.70
C VAL A 196 20.02 -3.56 10.28
N TYR A 197 18.97 -3.73 9.45
CA TYR A 197 19.13 -4.02 8.03
C TYR A 197 19.49 -2.77 7.22
N LYS A 198 20.37 -2.94 6.23
CA LYS A 198 20.82 -1.88 5.32
C LYS A 198 19.84 -1.64 4.17
N ILE A 199 18.55 -1.45 4.47
CA ILE A 199 17.49 -1.26 3.46
C ILE A 199 17.80 -0.16 2.42
N GLY A 200 18.59 0.85 2.80
CA GLY A 200 19.03 1.91 1.89
C GLY A 200 19.87 1.39 0.72
N ASP A 201 20.49 0.22 0.82
CA ASP A 201 21.26 -0.41 -0.26
C ASP A 201 20.29 -1.00 -1.31
N ASP A 202 19.34 -1.84 -0.87
CA ASP A 202 18.24 -2.37 -1.68
C ASP A 202 17.42 -1.26 -2.36
N MET A 203 17.13 -0.17 -1.65
CA MET A 203 16.44 1.00 -2.22
C MET A 203 17.23 1.67 -3.34
N ARG A 204 18.57 1.75 -3.23
CA ARG A 204 19.41 2.30 -4.31
C ARG A 204 19.45 1.35 -5.51
N GLU A 205 19.54 0.04 -5.27
CA GLU A 205 19.51 -0.96 -6.34
C GLU A 205 18.17 -0.94 -7.08
N LEU A 206 17.04 -0.94 -6.36
CA LEU A 206 15.71 -0.87 -6.94
C LEU A 206 15.51 0.41 -7.76
N ARG A 207 15.93 1.57 -7.26
CA ARG A 207 15.88 2.83 -8.02
C ARG A 207 16.74 2.78 -9.28
N ALA A 208 17.94 2.20 -9.22
CA ALA A 208 18.81 2.04 -10.39
C ALA A 208 18.21 1.08 -11.44
N ARG A 209 17.58 -0.02 -10.99
CA ARG A 209 16.87 -0.98 -11.83
C ARG A 209 15.70 -0.32 -12.56
N ILE A 210 14.85 0.40 -11.84
CA ILE A 210 13.69 1.13 -12.40
C ILE A 210 14.15 2.20 -13.39
N ALA A 211 15.16 3.00 -13.03
CA ALA A 211 15.71 4.01 -13.93
C ALA A 211 16.24 3.38 -15.23
N SER A 212 16.93 2.24 -15.14
CA SER A 212 17.39 1.49 -16.32
C SER A 212 16.22 0.99 -17.19
N VAL A 213 15.16 0.46 -16.58
CA VAL A 213 13.96 0.01 -17.31
C VAL A 213 13.26 1.19 -18.02
N ILE A 214 13.13 2.34 -17.36
CA ILE A 214 12.51 3.55 -17.93
C ILE A 214 13.35 4.10 -19.09
N LEU A 215 14.67 4.22 -18.91
CA LEU A 215 15.57 4.78 -19.93
C LEU A 215 15.72 3.88 -21.16
N ASN A 216 15.57 2.56 -20.99
CA ASN A 216 15.61 1.59 -22.08
C ASN A 216 14.22 1.21 -22.60
N TYR A 217 13.14 1.85 -22.13
CA TYR A 217 11.79 1.51 -22.55
C TYR A 217 11.58 1.89 -24.03
N PRO A 218 11.13 0.97 -24.89
CA PRO A 218 10.98 1.25 -26.32
C PRO A 218 9.85 2.25 -26.54
N ILE A 219 10.20 3.48 -26.91
CA ILE A 219 9.26 4.48 -27.41
C ILE A 219 8.74 3.98 -28.77
N PRO A 220 7.43 3.85 -28.99
CA PRO A 220 6.91 3.44 -30.29
C PRO A 220 7.28 4.42 -31.41
N ASP A 221 7.67 3.91 -32.58
CA ASP A 221 7.82 4.66 -33.84
C ASP A 221 6.45 5.15 -34.36
N LYS A 222 5.85 6.05 -33.61
CA LYS A 222 4.58 6.74 -33.90
C LYS A 222 4.78 8.24 -33.66
N PRO A 223 4.00 9.12 -34.32
CA PRO A 223 3.97 10.53 -33.98
C PRO A 223 3.81 10.74 -32.48
N MET A 224 4.54 11.70 -31.91
CA MET A 224 4.61 11.90 -30.46
C MET A 224 3.23 12.14 -29.85
N GLU A 225 2.35 12.83 -30.58
CA GLU A 225 0.95 13.07 -30.23
C GLU A 225 0.17 11.76 -30.06
N ALA A 226 0.37 10.78 -30.94
CA ALA A 226 -0.32 9.49 -30.87
C ALA A 226 0.20 8.62 -29.71
N SER A 227 1.50 8.67 -29.42
CA SER A 227 2.11 8.00 -28.27
C SER A 227 1.62 8.62 -26.94
N ILE A 228 1.57 9.96 -26.85
CA ILE A 228 1.02 10.69 -25.69
C ILE A 228 -0.47 10.40 -25.52
N GLN A 229 -1.27 10.46 -26.59
CA GLN A 229 -2.70 10.12 -26.53
C GLN A 229 -2.94 8.68 -26.08
N SER A 230 -2.13 7.73 -26.55
CA SER A 230 -2.20 6.33 -26.10
C SER A 230 -1.88 6.21 -24.60
N MET A 231 -0.84 6.89 -24.12
CA MET A 231 -0.45 6.87 -22.71
C MET A 231 -1.53 7.48 -21.80
N ILE A 232 -2.10 8.64 -22.19
CA ILE A 232 -3.21 9.29 -21.50
C ILE A 232 -4.45 8.38 -21.50
N ALA A 233 -4.78 7.76 -22.63
CA ALA A 233 -5.92 6.85 -22.74
C ALA A 233 -5.76 5.63 -21.81
N THR A 234 -4.57 5.01 -21.77
CA THR A 234 -4.27 3.92 -20.83
C THR A 234 -4.41 4.40 -19.38
N TYR A 235 -3.86 5.56 -19.02
CA TYR A 235 -3.97 6.10 -17.67
C TYR A 235 -5.44 6.32 -17.25
N LEU A 236 -6.25 6.96 -18.10
CA LEU A 236 -7.67 7.23 -17.82
C LEU A 236 -8.52 5.95 -17.71
N VAL A 237 -8.17 4.89 -18.44
CA VAL A 237 -8.83 3.57 -18.31
C VAL A 237 -8.57 2.93 -16.94
N HIS A 238 -7.39 3.15 -16.35
CA HIS A 238 -7.02 2.62 -15.04
C HIS A 238 -7.37 3.53 -13.85
N HIS A 239 -7.60 4.83 -14.09
CA HIS A 239 -7.99 5.79 -13.06
C HIS A 239 -9.31 6.50 -13.40
N PRO A 240 -10.45 5.77 -13.40
CA PRO A 240 -11.74 6.31 -13.85
C PRO A 240 -12.24 7.52 -13.05
N GLN A 241 -11.75 7.73 -11.83
CA GLN A 241 -12.07 8.94 -11.04
C GLN A 241 -11.66 10.27 -11.70
N TRP A 242 -10.79 10.26 -12.72
CA TRP A 242 -10.40 11.46 -13.49
C TRP A 242 -11.23 11.66 -14.76
N CYS A 243 -12.11 10.72 -15.12
CA CYS A 243 -12.96 10.83 -16.30
C CYS A 243 -14.17 11.75 -16.09
N ASP A 244 -14.62 11.91 -14.84
CA ASP A 244 -15.79 12.71 -14.46
C ASP A 244 -15.42 14.13 -13.99
N VAL A 245 -14.62 14.87 -14.78
CA VAL A 245 -14.54 16.33 -14.61
C VAL A 245 -15.86 16.93 -15.12
N PRO A 246 -16.72 17.53 -14.27
CA PRO A 246 -18.02 17.99 -14.71
C PRO A 246 -17.86 19.14 -15.71
N ARG A 247 -18.53 19.02 -16.86
CA ARG A 247 -18.49 20.01 -17.94
C ARG A 247 -19.40 21.22 -17.62
N SER A 248 -19.16 21.88 -16.49
CA SER A 248 -19.99 22.97 -15.95
C SER A 248 -19.72 24.31 -16.65
N ALA A 249 -19.97 24.36 -17.97
CA ALA A 249 -19.86 25.58 -18.77
C ALA A 249 -20.78 25.57 -20.02
N SER A 250 -21.96 24.94 -19.97
CA SER A 250 -22.93 24.99 -21.07
C SER A 250 -24.38 24.70 -20.65
N SER A 251 -24.96 25.55 -19.80
CA SER A 251 -26.41 25.53 -19.52
C SER A 251 -26.95 26.92 -19.15
N ALA A 252 -27.07 27.80 -20.15
CA ALA A 252 -27.78 29.08 -20.02
C ALA A 252 -28.47 29.42 -21.34
N SER A 253 -29.56 28.73 -21.66
CA SER A 253 -30.44 29.08 -22.77
C SER A 253 -31.60 29.96 -22.28
N SER A 254 -31.59 31.22 -22.73
CA SER A 254 -32.77 32.06 -22.99
C SER A 254 -33.85 32.22 -21.90
N SER A 255 -33.82 33.37 -21.23
CA SER A 255 -35.03 34.16 -20.98
C SER A 255 -34.73 35.66 -21.17
N SER A 256 -35.66 36.38 -21.80
CA SER A 256 -35.45 37.75 -22.29
C SER A 256 -35.99 38.79 -21.30
N GLY A 257 -35.22 39.84 -21.01
CA GLY A 257 -35.64 40.98 -20.19
C GLY A 257 -34.70 42.18 -20.39
N ASN A 258 -35.25 43.39 -20.57
CA ASN A 258 -34.53 44.51 -21.18
C ASN A 258 -33.75 45.43 -20.20
N ALA A 259 -32.66 45.98 -20.76
CA ALA A 259 -32.13 47.34 -20.62
C ALA A 259 -31.36 47.81 -19.34
N SER A 260 -30.09 48.20 -19.58
CA SER A 260 -29.31 49.33 -19.00
C SER A 260 -29.11 49.43 -17.47
N SER A 261 -27.94 49.72 -16.89
CA SER A 261 -26.54 49.91 -17.36
C SER A 261 -25.59 49.83 -16.11
N ASP A 262 -24.25 50.05 -16.10
CA ASP A 262 -23.29 50.55 -17.10
C ASP A 262 -21.81 50.18 -16.80
N SER A 263 -20.93 50.37 -17.79
CA SER A 263 -19.52 50.81 -17.70
C SER A 263 -18.35 49.86 -17.31
N SER A 264 -17.28 49.97 -18.11
CA SER A 264 -15.85 49.59 -17.91
C SER A 264 -15.47 48.10 -17.75
N LEU A 265 -14.77 47.60 -18.78
CA LEU A 265 -13.93 46.39 -18.79
C LEU A 265 -12.48 46.78 -19.12
N SER A 266 -11.53 46.20 -18.38
CA SER A 266 -10.08 46.16 -18.62
C SER A 266 -9.55 44.99 -17.77
N ASP A 267 -8.74 44.02 -18.23
CA ASP A 267 -7.90 43.91 -19.42
C ASP A 267 -7.67 42.44 -19.83
N ILE A 268 -6.84 42.24 -20.87
CA ILE A 268 -6.16 41.00 -21.29
C ILE A 268 -7.00 40.05 -22.17
N ALA A 269 -7.01 40.39 -23.47
CA ALA A 269 -6.99 39.40 -24.53
C ALA A 269 -5.54 39.15 -24.97
N SER A 270 -5.15 37.88 -25.18
CA SER A 270 -4.07 37.40 -26.07
C SER A 270 -4.00 35.87 -25.98
N SER A 271 -4.86 35.13 -26.69
CA SER A 271 -4.66 34.70 -28.10
C SER A 271 -3.63 33.59 -28.31
N THR A 272 -4.10 32.36 -28.51
CA THR A 272 -3.70 31.59 -29.69
C THR A 272 -4.89 30.74 -30.15
N THR A 273 -5.34 31.00 -31.38
CA THR A 273 -6.50 30.32 -31.99
C THR A 273 -6.07 29.09 -32.76
N ILE A 274 -6.80 27.97 -32.61
CA ILE A 274 -6.86 26.91 -33.64
C ILE A 274 -8.33 26.67 -33.98
N SER A 275 -8.61 26.63 -35.28
CA SER A 275 -9.95 26.62 -35.88
C SER A 275 -10.64 25.26 -35.89
N SER A 276 -11.95 25.28 -35.63
CA SER A 276 -12.93 24.20 -35.83
C SER A 276 -13.13 23.82 -37.33
N PRO A 277 -13.98 22.83 -37.66
CA PRO A 277 -14.10 21.47 -37.10
C PRO A 277 -14.10 20.38 -38.19
N GLY A 278 -13.48 19.22 -37.92
CA GLY A 278 -13.45 18.09 -38.86
C GLY A 278 -13.70 16.73 -38.21
N SER A 279 -14.95 16.25 -38.27
CA SER A 279 -15.37 14.84 -38.13
C SER A 279 -14.58 13.93 -37.16
N SER A 280 -14.80 14.04 -35.85
CA SER A 280 -14.29 13.11 -34.83
C SER A 280 -15.38 12.18 -34.24
N SER A 281 -16.17 11.55 -35.11
CA SER A 281 -17.19 10.56 -34.69
C SER A 281 -16.65 9.13 -34.47
N SER A 282 -15.38 8.86 -34.77
CA SER A 282 -14.83 7.49 -34.77
C SER A 282 -14.42 6.95 -33.40
N LEU A 283 -13.87 7.76 -32.50
CA LEU A 283 -13.29 7.26 -31.23
C LEU A 283 -14.35 6.99 -30.15
N LEU A 284 -15.30 7.90 -29.93
CA LEU A 284 -16.39 7.68 -28.95
C LEU A 284 -17.32 6.51 -29.34
N SER A 285 -17.45 6.23 -30.65
CA SER A 285 -18.13 5.04 -31.17
C SER A 285 -17.41 3.74 -30.77
N GLN A 286 -16.07 3.73 -30.80
CA GLN A 286 -15.26 2.57 -30.37
C GLN A 286 -15.30 2.36 -28.84
N PHE A 287 -15.39 3.43 -28.05
CA PHE A 287 -15.56 3.34 -26.59
C PHE A 287 -16.85 2.62 -26.17
N TRP A 288 -17.96 2.79 -26.91
CA TRP A 288 -19.20 2.06 -26.63
C TRP A 288 -19.16 0.59 -27.08
N PHE A 289 -18.47 0.27 -28.19
CA PHE A 289 -18.41 -1.09 -28.70
C PHE A 289 -17.59 -2.06 -27.83
N ASN A 290 -16.52 -1.58 -27.18
CA ASN A 290 -15.63 -2.44 -26.40
C ASN A 290 -16.16 -2.87 -25.02
N ARG A 291 -17.25 -2.25 -24.54
CA ARG A 291 -17.84 -2.56 -23.21
C ARG A 291 -18.56 -3.92 -23.15
N ASN A 292 -18.83 -4.54 -24.30
CA ASN A 292 -19.52 -5.85 -24.40
C ASN A 292 -18.59 -7.06 -24.62
N PHE A 293 -17.27 -6.89 -24.76
CA PHE A 293 -16.35 -8.02 -25.04
C PHE A 293 -15.69 -8.65 -23.80
N PHE A 294 -15.78 -8.02 -22.62
CA PHE A 294 -15.24 -8.54 -21.35
C PHE A 294 -16.29 -9.21 -20.44
N HIS A 295 -17.32 -9.83 -21.02
CA HIS A 295 -18.31 -10.61 -20.28
C HIS A 295 -18.62 -12.01 -20.84
N VAL A 296 -17.68 -12.61 -21.58
CA VAL A 296 -17.72 -14.04 -21.92
C VAL A 296 -16.35 -14.70 -21.72
N SER A 297 -15.93 -14.92 -20.46
CA SER A 297 -14.93 -15.94 -20.10
C SER A 297 -14.87 -16.27 -18.59
N LYS A 298 -16.01 -16.61 -17.96
CA LYS A 298 -16.01 -17.17 -16.59
C LYS A 298 -16.91 -18.40 -16.37
N ASP A 299 -17.58 -18.92 -17.40
CA ASP A 299 -18.58 -19.99 -17.23
C ASP A 299 -18.28 -21.33 -17.97
N SER A 300 -17.03 -21.54 -18.40
CA SER A 300 -16.59 -22.74 -19.13
C SER A 300 -15.74 -23.72 -18.30
N ARG A 301 -15.57 -23.49 -16.98
CA ARG A 301 -14.86 -24.41 -16.05
C ARG A 301 -15.74 -25.06 -14.97
N ARG A 302 -17.07 -24.91 -15.02
CA ARG A 302 -18.03 -25.63 -14.16
C ARG A 302 -18.91 -26.62 -14.93
N LYS A 303 -18.31 -27.42 -15.83
CA LYS A 303 -18.94 -28.61 -16.45
C LYS A 303 -17.90 -29.57 -17.05
N ARG A 304 -17.15 -30.23 -16.17
CA ARG A 304 -16.33 -31.44 -16.48
C ARG A 304 -15.80 -32.12 -15.20
N LYS A 305 -16.71 -32.49 -14.29
CA LYS A 305 -16.47 -33.42 -13.17
C LYS A 305 -17.78 -33.96 -12.58
N ALA A 306 -18.61 -34.47 -13.47
CA ALA A 306 -19.81 -35.26 -13.19
C ALA A 306 -20.04 -36.03 -14.49
N ASP A 307 -19.42 -37.21 -14.57
CA ASP A 307 -19.48 -38.27 -15.58
C ASP A 307 -18.15 -39.03 -15.53
N ASP A 308 -18.00 -39.84 -14.47
CA ASP A 308 -17.35 -41.17 -14.48
C ASP A 308 -17.62 -41.84 -13.13
N ALA A 309 -17.75 -43.17 -13.17
CA ALA A 309 -18.17 -44.04 -12.05
C ALA A 309 -16.99 -44.55 -11.20
#